data_AF-A0A3D9BZR2-F1
#
_entry.id   AF-A0A3D9BZR2-F1
#
_cell.length_a   1.000
_cell.length_b   1.000
_cell.length_c   1.000
_cell.angle_alpha   90.00
_cell.angle_beta   90.00
_cell.angle_gamma   90.00
#
_symmetry.space_group_name_H-M   'P 1'
#
loop_
_entity.id
_entity.type
_entity.pdbx_description
1 polymer ?
#
loop_
_entity_poly.entity_id
_entity_poly.type
_entity_poly.pdbx_seq_one_letter_code
_entity_poly.pdbx_strand_id
1 'polypeptide(L)'
;MCDLLGISQPGVVAKRRLDPEDRRHVFQTELSKVTSNHVSFPNRGMLCVNETGIYDLIGASRKPAARAFRKWVNGTVLPAIRKDGGYVRGEENFETEEDIMALSLRAMEMPRKKRQERKKKHQLGSMPRMVTASHRRRADPRTVVPTVVPAAPVDRDSRPLLPSPC
;
A
#
# COMPACT_ATOMS: atom_id res chain seq x y z
N MET A 1 -6.40 -19.08 11.53
CA MET A 1 -5.99 -18.42 12.79
C MET A 1 -6.15 -19.33 14.00
N CYS A 2 -7.34 -19.90 14.23
CA CYS A 2 -7.61 -20.79 15.38
C CYS A 2 -6.60 -21.95 15.52
N ASP A 3 -6.24 -22.60 14.42
CA ASP A 3 -5.25 -23.70 14.44
C ASP A 3 -3.85 -23.24 14.85
N LEU A 4 -3.44 -22.05 14.40
CA LEU A 4 -2.15 -21.45 14.75
C LEU A 4 -2.06 -21.17 16.27
N LEU A 5 -3.17 -20.76 16.87
CA LEU A 5 -3.29 -20.57 18.31
C LEU A 5 -3.53 -21.88 19.09
N GLY A 6 -3.70 -23.02 18.40
CA GLY A 6 -4.01 -24.31 19.02
C GLY A 6 -5.42 -24.41 19.59
N ILE A 7 -6.36 -23.67 19.01
CA ILE A 7 -7.78 -23.65 19.39
C ILE A 7 -8.51 -24.70 18.55
N SER A 8 -8.84 -25.85 19.15
CA SER A 8 -9.54 -26.95 18.45
C SER A 8 -11.03 -26.68 18.21
N GLN A 9 -11.68 -25.99 19.15
CA GLN A 9 -13.10 -25.67 19.07
C GLN A 9 -13.33 -24.16 19.10
N PRO A 10 -13.25 -23.46 17.95
CA PRO A 10 -13.28 -22.00 17.91
C PRO A 10 -14.60 -21.43 18.41
N GLY A 11 -15.74 -22.07 18.10
CA GLY A 11 -17.06 -21.61 18.57
C GLY A 11 -17.22 -21.67 20.09
N VAL A 12 -16.71 -22.72 20.73
CA VAL A 12 -16.79 -22.87 22.20
C VAL A 12 -15.78 -21.96 22.89
N VAL A 13 -14.55 -21.89 22.38
CA VAL A 13 -13.48 -21.06 22.96
C VAL A 13 -13.83 -19.58 22.85
N ALA A 14 -14.32 -19.12 21.71
CA ALA A 14 -14.78 -17.75 21.58
C ALA A 14 -15.93 -17.42 22.53
N LYS A 15 -16.90 -18.35 22.69
CA LYS A 15 -18.01 -18.15 23.64
C LYS A 15 -17.57 -18.04 25.10
N ARG A 16 -16.50 -18.75 25.48
CA ARG A 16 -16.00 -18.81 26.86
C ARG A 16 -14.93 -17.76 27.20
N ARG A 17 -14.16 -17.30 26.21
CA ARG A 17 -12.96 -16.48 26.43
C ARG A 17 -13.03 -15.07 25.86
N LEU A 18 -13.91 -14.83 24.89
CA LEU A 18 -14.07 -13.51 24.29
C LEU A 18 -15.32 -12.83 24.83
N ASP A 19 -15.27 -11.52 24.93
CA ASP A 19 -16.44 -10.75 25.25
C ASP A 19 -17.44 -10.76 24.08
N PRO A 20 -18.74 -10.52 24.35
CA PRO A 20 -19.76 -10.50 23.31
C PRO A 20 -19.50 -9.45 22.22
N GLU A 21 -18.88 -8.33 22.55
CA GLU A 21 -18.56 -7.24 21.62
C GLU A 21 -17.44 -7.61 20.65
N ASP A 22 -16.54 -8.50 21.08
CA ASP A 22 -15.38 -8.92 20.31
C ASP A 22 -15.65 -10.08 19.34
N ARG A 23 -16.89 -10.59 19.34
CA ARG A 23 -17.26 -11.76 18.55
C ARG A 23 -18.61 -11.57 17.87
N ARG A 24 -18.68 -11.90 16.58
CA ARG A 24 -19.93 -11.87 15.80
C ARG A 24 -20.11 -13.17 15.04
N HIS A 25 -21.29 -13.79 15.19
CA HIS A 25 -21.70 -14.85 14.27
C HIS A 25 -22.35 -14.19 13.06
N VAL A 26 -21.83 -14.53 11.90
CA VAL A 26 -22.27 -13.99 10.61
C VAL A 26 -22.87 -15.15 9.82
N PHE A 27 -24.16 -15.07 9.55
CA PHE A 27 -24.87 -16.07 8.75
C PHE A 27 -24.84 -15.73 7.27
N GLN A 28 -24.97 -16.75 6.43
CA GLN A 28 -24.99 -16.59 4.98
C GLN A 28 -26.12 -15.63 4.51
N THR A 29 -27.26 -15.63 5.21
CA THR A 29 -28.42 -14.77 4.96
C THR A 29 -28.13 -13.28 5.20
N GLU A 30 -27.13 -12.94 6.02
CA GLU A 30 -26.69 -11.55 6.24
C GLU A 30 -25.77 -11.06 5.11
N LEU A 31 -25.04 -11.97 4.44
CA LEU A 31 -24.01 -11.63 3.44
C LEU A 31 -24.48 -11.74 1.99
N SER A 32 -25.54 -12.50 1.73
CA SER A 32 -26.13 -12.67 0.39
C SER A 32 -26.61 -11.36 -0.25
N LYS A 33 -26.64 -10.26 0.52
CA LYS A 33 -27.01 -8.91 0.06
C LYS A 33 -25.82 -8.08 -0.45
N VAL A 34 -24.57 -8.50 -0.24
CA VAL A 34 -23.40 -7.60 -0.37
C VAL A 34 -22.36 -8.03 -1.42
N THR A 35 -22.22 -9.30 -1.80
CA THR A 35 -21.25 -9.68 -2.85
C THR A 35 -21.65 -10.86 -3.73
N SER A 36 -21.47 -10.65 -5.05
CA SER A 36 -21.48 -11.69 -6.08
C SER A 36 -20.24 -12.57 -5.92
N ASN A 37 -20.47 -13.87 -5.76
CA ASN A 37 -19.58 -15.00 -6.10
C ASN A 37 -18.08 -14.87 -5.78
N HIS A 38 -17.64 -15.46 -4.65
CA HIS A 38 -16.45 -16.36 -4.51
C HIS A 38 -16.08 -16.62 -3.03
N VAL A 39 -17.05 -16.71 -2.11
CA VAL A 39 -16.77 -17.17 -0.74
C VAL A 39 -17.83 -18.20 -0.35
N SER A 40 -17.44 -19.47 -0.32
CA SER A 40 -18.30 -20.55 0.19
C SER A 40 -18.32 -20.45 1.71
N PHE A 41 -19.45 -20.00 2.25
CA PHE A 41 -19.68 -19.98 3.69
C PHE A 41 -20.35 -21.29 4.11
N PRO A 42 -19.97 -21.87 5.26
CA PRO A 42 -20.70 -23.00 5.79
C PRO A 42 -22.08 -22.56 6.30
N ASN A 43 -23.11 -23.39 6.08
CA ASN A 43 -24.49 -23.10 6.50
C ASN A 43 -24.64 -22.79 8.00
N ARG A 44 -23.69 -23.25 8.83
CA ARG A 44 -23.63 -22.95 10.28
C ARG A 44 -23.23 -21.50 10.61
N GLY A 45 -22.96 -20.67 9.61
CA GLY A 45 -22.39 -19.34 9.79
C GLY A 45 -20.90 -19.36 10.11
N MET A 46 -20.29 -18.18 10.10
CA MET A 46 -18.88 -17.97 10.42
C MET A 46 -18.75 -17.10 11.67
N LEU A 47 -17.78 -17.44 12.52
CA LEU A 47 -17.42 -16.62 13.67
C LEU A 47 -16.36 -15.60 13.23
N CYS A 48 -16.72 -14.33 13.28
CA CYS A 48 -15.82 -13.20 13.10
C CYS A 48 -15.38 -12.69 14.48
N VAL A 49 -14.10 -12.34 14.61
CA VAL A 49 -13.50 -11.78 15.82
C VAL A 49 -12.81 -10.48 15.42
N ASN A 50 -12.94 -9.43 16.22
CA ASN A 50 -12.26 -8.15 16.00
C ASN A 50 -10.81 -8.19 16.50
N GLU A 51 -10.11 -7.06 16.42
CA GLU A 51 -8.71 -6.97 16.81
C GLU A 51 -8.48 -7.20 18.32
N THR A 52 -9.30 -6.60 19.17
CA THR A 52 -9.26 -6.78 20.63
C THR A 52 -9.40 -8.26 21.01
N GLY A 53 -10.41 -8.94 20.45
CA GLY A 53 -10.58 -10.37 20.69
C GLY A 53 -9.43 -11.22 20.14
N ILE A 54 -8.77 -10.82 19.05
CA ILE A 54 -7.58 -11.54 18.57
C ILE A 54 -6.45 -11.47 19.62
N TYR A 55 -6.23 -10.31 20.25
CA TYR A 55 -5.21 -10.18 21.29
C TYR A 55 -5.52 -11.01 22.53
N ASP A 56 -6.79 -11.11 22.93
CA ASP A 56 -7.21 -11.98 24.03
C ASP A 56 -6.95 -13.46 23.73
N LEU A 57 -7.26 -13.90 22.51
CA LEU A 57 -6.98 -15.27 22.08
C LEU A 57 -5.47 -15.56 22.05
N ILE A 58 -4.65 -14.60 21.63
CA ILE A 58 -3.19 -14.72 21.66
C ILE A 58 -2.70 -14.80 23.12
N GLY A 59 -3.19 -13.93 24.00
CA GLY A 59 -2.82 -13.88 25.42
C GLY A 59 -3.15 -15.17 26.17
N ALA A 60 -4.25 -15.82 25.81
CA ALA A 60 -4.74 -17.07 26.40
C ALA A 60 -4.21 -18.35 25.70
N SER A 61 -3.45 -18.22 24.62
CA SER A 61 -2.86 -19.37 23.92
C SER A 61 -1.69 -19.97 24.69
N ARG A 62 -1.57 -21.30 24.65
CA ARG A 62 -0.46 -22.06 25.26
C ARG A 62 0.69 -22.33 24.29
N LYS A 63 0.57 -21.91 23.03
CA LYS A 63 1.60 -22.14 22.00
C LYS A 63 2.87 -21.33 22.33
N PRO A 64 4.08 -21.87 22.08
CA PRO A 64 5.33 -21.19 22.37
C PRO A 64 5.46 -19.85 21.62
N ALA A 65 5.01 -19.79 20.37
CA ALA A 65 5.00 -18.55 19.59
C ALA A 65 4.14 -17.44 20.23
N ALA A 66 2.96 -17.77 20.74
CA ALA A 66 2.09 -16.81 21.43
C ALA A 66 2.71 -16.34 22.76
N ARG A 67 3.36 -17.24 23.50
CA ARG A 67 4.10 -16.89 24.72
C ARG A 67 5.28 -15.96 24.44
N ALA A 68 6.04 -16.23 23.36
CA ALA A 68 7.14 -15.38 22.93
C ALA A 68 6.65 -13.99 22.54
N PHE A 69 5.57 -13.91 21.76
CA PHE A 69 4.92 -12.64 21.42
C PHE A 69 4.48 -11.87 22.67
N ARG A 70 3.77 -12.52 23.61
CA ARG A 70 3.34 -11.88 24.87
C ARG A 70 4.51 -11.38 25.69
N LYS A 71 5.61 -12.15 25.76
CA LYS A 71 6.82 -11.74 26.48
C LYS A 71 7.49 -10.53 25.79
N TRP A 72 7.54 -10.51 24.47
CA TRP A 72 8.07 -9.38 23.69
C TRP A 72 7.20 -8.12 23.86
N VAL A 73 5.88 -8.23 23.75
CA VAL A 73 4.98 -7.09 23.98
C VAL A 73 5.16 -6.52 25.39
N ASN A 74 5.17 -7.38 26.41
CA ASN A 74 5.25 -6.92 27.80
C ASN A 74 6.66 -6.46 28.22
N GLY A 75 7.71 -7.01 27.60
CA GLY A 75 9.11 -6.71 27.96
C GLY A 75 9.74 -5.59 27.15
N THR A 76 9.27 -5.38 25.92
CA THR A 76 9.86 -4.41 24.98
C THR A 76 8.84 -3.32 24.64
N VAL A 77 7.69 -3.70 24.09
CA VAL A 77 6.74 -2.74 23.50
C VAL A 77 6.06 -1.86 24.56
N LEU A 78 5.39 -2.47 25.54
CA LEU A 78 4.67 -1.72 26.57
C LEU A 78 5.59 -0.86 27.44
N PRO A 79 6.79 -1.34 27.86
CA PRO A 79 7.74 -0.49 28.56
C PRO A 79 8.22 0.70 27.74
N ALA A 80 8.49 0.53 26.44
CA ALA A 80 8.86 1.63 25.54
C ALA A 80 7.73 2.66 25.45
N ILE A 81 6.49 2.23 25.18
CA ILE A 81 5.33 3.12 25.11
C ILE A 81 5.11 3.86 26.44
N ARG A 82 5.30 3.20 27.59
CA ARG A 82 5.14 3.84 28.91
C ARG A 82 6.20 4.91 29.20
N LYS A 83 7.44 4.71 28.74
CA LYS A 83 8.55 5.64 28.98
C LYS A 83 8.57 6.79 27.98
N ASP A 84 8.44 6.44 26.71
CA ASP A 84 8.76 7.31 25.58
C ASP A 84 7.50 7.75 24.81
N GLY A 85 6.33 7.22 25.17
CA GLY A 85 5.05 7.51 24.52
C GLY A 85 4.84 6.78 23.19
N GLY A 86 5.83 6.01 22.73
CA GLY A 86 5.78 5.27 21.47
C GLY A 86 6.71 4.07 21.45
N TYR A 87 6.59 3.25 20.41
CA TYR A 87 7.51 2.16 20.09
C TYR A 87 7.82 2.21 18.59
N VAL A 88 9.07 2.47 18.22
CA VAL A 88 9.52 2.34 16.83
C VAL A 88 10.29 1.04 16.69
N ARG A 89 9.81 0.17 15.78
CA ARG A 89 10.49 -1.10 15.51
C ARG A 89 11.92 -0.83 15.05
N GLY A 90 12.89 -1.41 15.77
CA GLY A 90 14.31 -1.26 15.48
C GLY A 90 15.02 -0.27 16.39
N GLU A 91 14.31 0.51 17.21
CA GLU A 91 14.92 1.34 18.26
C GLU A 91 15.71 0.53 19.28
N GLU A 92 15.31 -0.71 19.53
CA GLU A 92 16.07 -1.62 20.37
C GLU A 92 17.50 -1.92 19.88
N ASN A 93 17.86 -1.53 18.65
CA ASN A 93 19.19 -1.73 18.08
C ASN A 93 20.03 -0.44 18.01
N PHE A 94 19.52 0.70 18.48
CA PHE A 94 20.31 1.94 18.55
C PHE A 94 20.86 2.05 19.97
N GLU A 95 22.14 1.72 20.13
CA GLU A 95 22.80 1.71 21.44
C GLU A 95 23.43 3.08 21.77
N THR A 96 23.71 3.90 20.74
CA THR A 96 24.35 5.22 20.89
C THR A 96 23.60 6.32 20.13
N GLU A 97 23.81 7.58 20.54
CA GLU A 97 23.28 8.77 19.86
C GLU A 97 23.74 8.87 18.39
N GLU A 98 24.92 8.32 18.10
CA GLU A 98 25.50 8.25 16.76
C GLU A 98 24.65 7.40 15.82
N ASP A 99 24.12 6.27 16.32
CA ASP A 99 23.26 5.39 15.53
C ASP A 99 21.93 6.08 15.17
N ILE A 100 21.38 6.86 16.10
CA ILE A 100 20.14 7.63 15.91
C ILE A 100 20.36 8.76 14.89
N MET A 101 21.50 9.45 14.98
CA MET A 101 21.89 10.47 14.00
C MET A 101 22.16 9.87 12.61
N ALA A 102 22.83 8.73 12.55
CA ALA A 102 23.08 8.03 11.29
C ALA A 102 21.76 7.54 10.63
N LEU A 103 20.81 7.05 11.43
CA LEU A 103 19.49 6.64 10.95
C LEU A 103 18.72 7.83 10.39
N SER A 104 18.67 8.94 11.12
CA SER A 104 17.94 10.14 10.72
C SER A 104 18.51 10.75 9.44
N LEU A 105 19.83 10.83 9.30
CA LEU A 105 20.50 11.23 8.05
C LEU A 105 20.11 10.29 6.89
N ARG A 106 20.17 8.98 7.10
CA ARG A 106 19.83 7.98 6.07
C ARG A 106 18.36 8.03 5.67
N ALA A 107 17.46 8.24 6.62
CA ALA A 107 16.03 8.42 6.38
C ALA A 107 15.74 9.63 5.48
N MET A 108 16.51 10.72 5.62
CA MET A 108 16.43 11.89 4.73
C MET A 108 16.99 11.63 3.33
N GLU A 109 17.98 10.74 3.18
CA GLU A 109 18.59 10.42 1.88
C GLU A 109 17.78 9.45 1.02
N MET A 110 17.12 8.46 1.64
CA MET A 110 16.34 7.43 0.94
C MET A 110 15.30 7.99 -0.05
N PRO A 111 14.45 8.98 0.30
CA PRO A 111 13.52 9.58 -0.65
C PRO A 111 14.24 10.34 -1.78
N ARG A 112 15.41 10.94 -1.52
CA ARG A 112 16.22 11.63 -2.54
C ARG A 112 16.78 10.64 -3.57
N LYS A 113 17.37 9.53 -3.11
CA LYS A 113 17.92 8.46 -3.97
C LYS A 113 16.82 7.79 -4.79
N LYS A 114 15.70 7.42 -4.15
CA LYS A 114 14.54 6.83 -4.84
C LYS A 114 13.94 7.77 -5.89
N ARG A 115 13.90 9.08 -5.63
CA ARG A 115 13.45 10.11 -6.60
C ARG A 115 14.42 10.22 -7.79
N GLN A 116 15.73 10.13 -7.56
CA GLN A 116 16.73 10.13 -8.64
C GLN A 116 16.67 8.84 -9.48
N GLU A 117 16.49 7.68 -8.86
CA GLU A 117 16.33 6.41 -9.58
C GLU A 117 15.07 6.38 -10.43
N ARG A 118 13.94 6.90 -9.92
CA ARG A 118 12.71 7.04 -10.71
C ARG A 118 12.92 7.91 -11.95
N LYS A 119 13.71 8.99 -11.84
CA LYS A 119 14.09 9.85 -12.98
C LYS A 119 14.97 9.11 -13.98
N LYS A 120 15.98 8.37 -13.52
CA LYS A 120 16.85 7.56 -14.38
C LYS A 120 16.06 6.46 -15.12
N LYS A 121 15.14 5.77 -14.44
CA LYS A 121 14.26 4.77 -15.05
C LYS A 121 13.31 5.38 -16.08
N HIS A 122 12.76 6.57 -15.81
CA HIS A 122 11.94 7.30 -16.79
C HIS A 122 12.73 7.71 -18.03
N GLN A 123 13.99 8.16 -17.88
CA GLN A 123 14.85 8.50 -19.00
C GLN A 123 15.26 7.27 -19.82
N LEU A 124 15.59 6.15 -19.15
CA LEU A 124 15.97 4.91 -19.83
C LEU A 124 14.80 4.26 -20.60
N GLY A 125 13.56 4.46 -20.14
CA GLY A 125 12.35 4.03 -20.84
C GLY A 125 11.87 4.96 -21.97
N SER A 126 12.51 6.12 -22.15
CA SER A 126 12.14 7.14 -23.15
C SER A 126 12.85 6.96 -24.50
N MET A 127 13.44 5.79 -24.79
CA MET A 127 13.97 5.55 -26.13
C MET A 127 12.80 5.51 -27.12
N PRO A 128 12.76 6.37 -28.15
CA PRO A 128 11.69 6.31 -29.15
C PRO A 128 11.76 4.94 -29.85
N ARG A 129 10.65 4.18 -29.82
CA ARG A 129 10.53 2.96 -30.64
C ARG A 129 10.71 3.38 -32.09
N MET A 130 11.84 3.01 -32.70
CA MET A 130 12.01 3.12 -34.15
C MET A 130 10.97 2.20 -34.79
N VAL A 131 9.90 2.78 -35.31
CA VAL A 131 8.98 2.07 -36.19
C VAL A 131 9.66 1.99 -37.54
N THR A 132 10.06 0.79 -37.97
CA THR A 132 10.59 0.59 -39.31
C THR A 132 9.46 0.80 -40.31
N ALA A 133 9.52 1.89 -41.09
CA ALA A 133 8.60 2.13 -42.18
C ALA A 133 8.89 1.16 -43.33
N SER A 134 8.16 0.04 -43.37
CA SER A 134 8.19 -0.90 -44.48
C SER A 134 7.57 -0.26 -45.72
N HIS A 135 8.45 0.28 -46.56
CA HIS A 135 8.12 0.92 -47.84
C HIS A 135 7.52 -0.13 -48.80
N ARG A 136 6.19 -0.26 -48.86
CA ARG A 136 5.53 -0.93 -50.00
C ARG A 136 5.42 0.07 -51.14
N ARG A 137 6.29 -0.08 -52.13
CA ARG A 137 6.12 0.57 -53.44
C ARG A 137 4.80 0.11 -54.04
N ARG A 138 3.85 1.03 -54.24
CA ARG A 138 2.92 0.96 -55.36
C ARG A 138 3.19 2.18 -56.22
N ALA A 139 3.49 1.90 -57.48
CA ALA A 139 3.67 2.90 -58.51
C ALA A 139 2.32 3.56 -58.79
N ASP A 140 2.27 4.89 -58.71
CA ASP A 140 1.24 5.70 -59.36
C ASP A 140 1.98 6.69 -60.28
N PRO A 141 1.73 6.67 -61.61
CA PRO A 141 2.40 7.55 -62.55
C PRO A 141 1.63 8.85 -62.65
N ARG A 142 1.99 9.82 -61.80
CA ARG A 142 1.77 11.26 -62.03
C ARG A 142 2.55 12.05 -60.98
N THR A 143 3.81 12.27 -61.30
CA THR A 143 4.67 13.22 -60.59
C THR A 143 4.12 14.63 -60.80
N VAL A 144 3.54 15.22 -59.75
CA VAL A 144 3.41 16.68 -59.65
C VAL A 144 4.33 17.09 -58.50
N VAL A 145 5.41 17.77 -58.87
CA VAL A 145 6.44 18.29 -57.95
C VAL A 145 5.82 19.30 -56.96
N PRO A 146 6.28 19.35 -55.70
CA PRO A 146 5.70 20.22 -54.70
C PRO A 146 6.29 21.63 -54.80
N THR A 147 5.43 22.65 -54.91
CA THR A 147 5.82 24.04 -54.61
C THR A 147 5.55 24.29 -53.14
N VAL A 148 6.62 24.43 -52.35
CA VAL A 148 6.54 24.85 -50.94
C VAL A 148 6.47 26.37 -50.91
N VAL A 149 5.33 26.92 -50.50
CA VAL A 149 5.22 28.34 -50.09
C VAL A 149 5.46 28.39 -48.58
N PRO A 150 6.42 29.18 -48.08
CA PRO A 150 6.63 29.31 -46.64
C PRO A 150 5.44 30.02 -45.98
N ALA A 151 4.90 29.44 -44.91
CA ALA A 151 3.93 30.10 -44.05
C ALA A 151 4.61 31.18 -43.22
N ALA A 152 4.06 32.40 -43.25
CA ALA A 152 4.54 33.54 -42.48
C ALA A 152 4.47 33.29 -40.95
N PRO A 153 5.38 33.89 -40.16
CA PRO A 153 5.40 33.74 -38.71
C PRO A 153 4.19 34.43 -38.08
N VAL A 154 3.48 33.72 -37.19
CA VAL A 154 2.37 34.28 -36.41
C VAL A 154 2.95 34.92 -35.16
N ASP A 155 2.91 36.25 -35.13
CA ASP A 155 3.33 37.08 -33.99
C ASP A 155 2.37 36.87 -32.81
N ARG A 156 2.91 36.49 -31.65
CA ARG A 156 2.14 36.00 -30.49
C ARG A 156 2.09 37.00 -29.33
N ASP A 157 2.28 38.29 -29.61
CA ASP A 157 2.36 39.35 -28.59
C ASP A 157 1.37 40.51 -28.77
N SER A 158 0.18 40.24 -29.34
CA SER A 158 -0.94 41.18 -29.30
C SER A 158 -1.92 40.81 -28.19
N ARG A 159 -1.63 41.21 -26.94
CA ARG A 159 -2.62 41.17 -25.84
C ARG A 159 -3.74 42.19 -26.12
N PRO A 160 -5.02 41.79 -26.08
CA PRO A 160 -6.12 42.76 -26.15
C PRO A 160 -6.22 43.56 -24.85
N LEU A 161 -6.24 44.89 -24.97
CA LEU A 161 -6.47 45.82 -23.87
C LEU A 161 -7.92 45.72 -23.40
N LEU A 162 -8.11 45.47 -22.09
CA LEU A 162 -9.42 45.50 -21.44
C LEU A 162 -9.90 46.95 -21.29
N PRO A 163 -11.19 47.25 -21.48
CA PRO A 163 -11.73 48.59 -21.26
C PRO A 163 -11.85 48.90 -19.75
N SER A 164 -11.47 50.12 -19.39
CA SER A 164 -11.54 50.70 -18.04
C SER A 164 -12.99 51.00 -17.60
N PRO A 165 -13.29 50.92 -16.29
CA PRO A 165 -14.64 51.07 -15.76
C PRO A 165 -15.05 52.55 -15.58
N CYS A 166 -16.35 52.81 -15.71
CA CYS A 166 -17.05 53.98 -15.15
C CYS A 166 -17.57 53.65 -13.75
#